data_AF-A0A9E0TPK3-F1
#
_entry.id   AF-A0A9E0TPK3-F1
#
_cell.length_a   1.000
_cell.length_b   1.000
_cell.length_c   1.000
_cell.angle_alpha   90.00
_cell.angle_beta   90.00
_cell.angle_gamma   90.00
#
_symmetry.space_group_name_H-M   'P 1'
#
loop_
_entity.id
_entity.type
_entity.pdbx_description
1 polymer ?
#
loop_
_entity_poly.entity_id
_entity_poly.type
_entity_poly.pdbx_seq_one_letter_code
_entity_poly.pdbx_strand_id
1 'polypeptide(L)' 'MLKLCIFVGTTIGSYAFYAAGDALGLGFGWSFALSGVGSLVGVYAGWKLGRKLME' A
#
# COMPACT_ATOMS: atom_id res chain seq x y z
N MET A 1 -11.55 11.76 -8.14
CA MET A 1 -11.45 10.39 -7.57
C MET A 1 -10.02 9.86 -7.50
N LEU A 2 -9.16 10.11 -8.49
CA LEU A 2 -7.79 9.59 -8.55
C LEU A 2 -6.96 9.73 -7.24
N LYS A 3 -6.87 10.95 -6.69
CA LYS A 3 -6.07 11.21 -5.48
C LYS A 3 -6.57 10.41 -4.27
N LEU A 4 -7.89 10.25 -4.13
CA LEU A 4 -8.50 9.47 -3.06
C LEU A 4 -8.17 7.98 -3.20
N CYS A 5 -8.29 7.43 -4.42
CA CYS A 5 -7.94 6.03 -4.69
C CYS A 5 -6.46 5.74 -4.41
N ILE A 6 -5.57 6.67 -4.80
CA ILE A 6 -4.14 6.58 -4.47
C ILE A 6 -3.94 6.59 -2.95
N PHE A 7 -4.52 7.58 -2.24
CA PHE A 7 -4.37 7.71 -0.78
C PHE A 7 -4.83 6.44 -0.04
N VAL A 8 -6.01 5.93 -0.38
CA VAL A 8 -6.55 4.70 0.18
C VAL A 8 -5.66 3.51 -0.17
N GLY A 9 -5.23 3.40 -1.44
CA GLY A 9 -4.33 2.35 -1.91
C GLY A 9 -3.02 2.32 -1.13
N THR A 10 -2.34 3.47 -0.96
CA THR A 10 -1.13 3.58 -0.15
C THR A 10 -1.35 3.15 1.29
N THR A 11 -2.45 3.61 1.90
CA THR A 11 -2.72 3.33 3.32
C THR A 11 -2.94 1.84 3.53
N ILE A 12 -3.79 1.21 2.71
CA ILE A 12 -4.07 -0.22 2.79
C ILE A 12 -2.82 -1.04 2.45
N GLY A 13 -2.11 -0.68 1.38
CA GLY A 13 -0.89 -1.39 0.96
C GLY A 13 0.19 -1.38 2.03
N SER A 14 0.46 -0.22 2.63
CA SER A 14 1.39 -0.09 3.76
C SER A 14 1.02 -0.98 4.94
N TYR A 15 -0.23 -0.88 5.41
CA TYR A 15 -0.67 -1.64 6.58
C TYR A 15 -0.66 -3.15 6.32
N ALA A 16 -1.10 -3.59 5.13
CA ALA A 16 -1.11 -5.00 4.77
C ALA A 16 0.30 -5.59 4.76
N PHE A 17 1.27 -4.87 4.19
CA PHE A 17 2.66 -5.35 4.12
C PHE A 17 3.38 -5.26 5.46
N TYR A 18 3.09 -4.24 6.26
CA TYR A 18 3.58 -4.18 7.64
C TYR A 18 3.07 -5.36 8.46
N ALA A 19 1.76 -5.61 8.41
CA ALA A 19 1.13 -6.74 9.11
C ALA A 19 1.68 -8.10 8.62
N ALA A 20 1.97 -8.23 7.32
CA ALA A 20 2.63 -9.41 6.78
C ALA A 20 4.07 -9.56 7.34
N GLY A 21 4.83 -8.47 7.42
CA GLY A 21 6.16 -8.49 8.02
C GLY A 21 6.16 -8.89 9.49
N ASP A 22 5.20 -8.36 10.26
CA ASP A 22 5.00 -8.72 11.67
C ASP A 22 4.56 -10.18 11.83
N ALA A 23 3.66 -10.67 10.99
CA ALA A 23 3.23 -12.08 11.00
C ALA A 23 4.37 -13.05 10.65
N LEU A 24 5.34 -12.61 9.86
CA LEU A 24 6.56 -13.36 9.53
C LEU A 24 7.66 -13.22 10.59
N GLY A 25 7.45 -12.43 11.65
CA GLY A 25 8.41 -12.23 12.73
C GLY A 25 9.69 -11.49 12.29
N LEU A 26 9.64 -10.71 11.21
CA LEU A 26 10.82 -10.05 10.62
C LEU A 26 11.35 -8.88 11.48
N GLY A 27 10.58 -8.47 12.49
CA GLY A 27 10.89 -7.36 13.38
C GLY A 27 10.64 -6.00 12.73
N PHE A 28 10.66 -4.95 13.56
CA PHE A 28 10.24 -3.61 13.17
C PHE A 28 10.92 -3.07 11.90
N GLY A 29 12.25 -3.24 11.77
CA GLY A 29 12.99 -2.71 10.62
C GLY A 29 12.52 -3.30 9.29
N TRP A 30 12.28 -4.61 9.23
CA TRP A 30 11.79 -5.26 8.02
C TRP A 30 10.29 -5.09 7.79
N SER A 31 9.48 -5.12 8.84
CA SER A 31 8.05 -4.75 8.73
C SER A 31 7.89 -3.33 8.19
N PHE A 32 8.74 -2.39 8.64
CA PHE A 32 8.76 -1.01 8.14
C PHE A 32 9.18 -0.93 6.66
N ALA A 33 10.24 -1.63 6.26
CA ALA A 33 10.65 -1.65 4.86
C ALA A 33 9.56 -2.26 3.95
N LEU A 34 8.94 -3.36 4.38
CA LEU A 34 7.82 -3.97 3.68
C LEU A 34 6.63 -3.02 3.58
N SER A 35 6.30 -2.29 4.63
CA SER A 35 5.29 -1.22 4.60
C SER A 35 5.55 -0.21 3.49
N GLY A 36 6.81 0.23 3.34
CA GLY A 36 7.20 1.13 2.25
C GLY A 36 6.99 0.53 0.86
N VAL A 37 7.32 -0.76 0.67
CA VAL A 37 7.02 -1.49 -0.58
C VAL A 37 5.51 -1.56 -0.81
N GLY A 38 4.75 -1.88 0.23
CA GLY A 38 3.29 -1.89 0.22
C GLY A 38 2.70 -0.53 -0.17
N SER A 39 3.28 0.58 0.30
CA SER A 39 2.88 1.93 -0.11
C SER A 39 2.97 2.11 -1.62
N LEU A 40 4.11 1.74 -2.22
CA LEU A 40 4.36 1.90 -3.65
C LEU A 40 3.40 1.06 -4.49
N VAL A 41 3.18 -0.19 -4.10
CA VAL A 41 2.17 -1.07 -4.72
C VAL A 41 0.77 -0.46 -4.60
N GLY A 42 0.47 0.11 -3.42
CA GLY A 42 -0.76 0.84 -3.14
C GLY A 42 -0.97 2.06 -4.04
N VAL A 43 0.07 2.87 -4.28
CA VAL A 43 0.01 4.01 -5.22
C VAL A 43 -0.37 3.51 -6.61
N TYR A 44 0.33 2.49 -7.11
CA TYR A 44 0.10 1.98 -8.45
C TYR A 44 -1.31 1.41 -8.63
N ALA A 45 -1.77 0.58 -7.67
CA ALA A 45 -3.12 0.03 -7.68
C ALA A 45 -4.20 1.12 -7.59
N GLY A 46 -4.01 2.08 -6.68
CA GLY A 46 -4.93 3.21 -6.51
C GLY A 46 -4.98 4.13 -7.72
N TRP A 47 -3.84 4.37 -8.39
CA TRP A 47 -3.79 5.11 -9.65
C TRP A 47 -4.54 4.37 -10.76
N LYS A 48 -4.29 3.07 -10.93
CA LYS A 48 -4.93 2.25 -11.96
C LYS A 48 -6.45 2.19 -11.77
N LEU A 49 -6.91 2.00 -10.54
CA LEU A 49 -8.35 2.00 -10.21
C LEU A 49 -8.97 3.39 -10.41
N GLY A 50 -8.30 4.43 -9.93
CA GLY A 50 -8.80 5.80 -10.05
C GLY A 50 -8.89 6.26 -11.51
N ARG A 51 -7.99 5.80 -12.40
CA ARG A 51 -8.10 6.02 -13.84
C ARG A 51 -9.34 5.37 -14.43
N LYS A 52 -9.60 4.09 -14.11
CA LYS A 52 -10.79 3.36 -14.56
C LYS A 52 -12.12 3.98 -14.10
N LEU A 53 -12.16 4.57 -12.91
CA LEU A 53 -13.38 5.18 -12.35
C LEU A 53 -13.68 6.59 -12.90
N MET A 54 -12.73 7.20 -13.60
CA MET A 54 -12.91 8.50 -14.25
C MET A 54 -13.18 8.37 -15.76
N GLU A 55 -13.12 7.15 -16.27
CA GLU A 55 -13.47 6.76 -17.63
C GLU A 55 -14.97 6.45 -17.69
#